data_AF-A0A834LSF7-F1
#
_entry.id   AF-A0A834LSF7-F1
#
_cell.length_a   1.000
_cell.length_b   1.000
_cell.length_c   1.000
_cell.angle_alpha   90.00
_cell.angle_beta   90.00
_cell.angle_gamma   90.00
#
_symmetry.space_group_name_H-M   'P 1'
#
loop_
_entity.id
_entity.type
_entity.pdbx_description
1 polymer ?
#
loop_
_entity_poly.entity_id
_entity_poly.type
_entity_poly.pdbx_seq_one_letter_code
_entity_poly.pdbx_strand_id
1 'polypeptide(L)'
;MCGKQLRNYFRKKWVFCRAEINIKPWEELLEEIKEDKRQRWIDKAAYAFWRGNPRTSASRMELMRCNVSHKRNGVLAFTNRYKIYVEGIGWSMSEKYITACNFVMLLVKTRYYAFFSRGLQMHHYWPINDQGDKCRSIKFAVEWGNSHEQEAQDIRKAGSNFIREDLKMDHVYDYMFHVLSEYAKLLRYKPTIPERALEISSETLCCPRVGVHKTFMMESMVKGPTNVSPYNMPPPYDALAFQALLERKANAICQEKLWEKKYWENQTKNN
;
A
#
# COMPACT_ATOMS: atom_id res chain seq x y z
N MET A 1 -5.03 29.57 -20.01
CA MET A 1 -4.44 28.62 -20.98
C MET A 1 -3.27 27.78 -20.43
N CYS A 2 -2.51 28.23 -19.42
CA CYS A 2 -1.39 27.47 -18.83
C CYS A 2 -1.79 26.14 -18.12
N GLY A 3 -3.02 26.05 -17.58
CA GLY A 3 -3.50 24.82 -16.92
C GLY A 3 -3.73 23.63 -17.85
N LYS A 4 -3.97 23.83 -19.17
CA LYS A 4 -4.14 22.72 -20.14
C LYS A 4 -2.81 22.06 -20.51
N GLN A 5 -1.71 22.80 -20.53
CA GLN A 5 -0.38 22.28 -20.90
C GLN A 5 0.30 21.49 -19.78
N LEU A 6 0.16 21.91 -18.51
CA LEU A 6 0.71 21.16 -17.36
C LEU A 6 0.07 19.77 -17.20
N ARG A 7 -1.21 19.62 -17.59
CA ARG A 7 -1.93 18.33 -17.55
C ARG A 7 -1.32 17.26 -18.45
N ASN A 8 -0.83 17.64 -19.63
CA ASN A 8 -0.20 16.72 -20.58
C ASN A 8 1.14 16.16 -20.06
N TYR A 9 1.80 16.90 -19.16
CA TYR A 9 3.11 16.54 -18.62
C TYR A 9 2.99 15.62 -17.39
N PHE A 10 1.98 15.85 -16.53
CA PHE A 10 1.83 15.10 -15.28
C PHE A 10 1.32 13.67 -15.43
N ARG A 11 0.42 13.41 -16.39
CA ARG A 11 -0.05 12.04 -16.69
C ARG A 11 1.07 11.12 -17.17
N LYS A 12 2.14 11.67 -17.73
CA LYS A 12 3.15 10.85 -18.40
C LYS A 12 4.22 10.25 -17.48
N LYS A 13 4.40 10.66 -16.21
CA LYS A 13 5.81 10.61 -15.77
C LYS A 13 6.26 10.44 -14.34
N TRP A 14 5.48 10.61 -13.28
CA TRP A 14 6.09 10.60 -11.94
C TRP A 14 5.32 9.74 -10.93
N VAL A 15 6.07 9.08 -10.04
CA VAL A 15 5.67 8.33 -8.84
C VAL A 15 5.37 6.82 -9.00
N PHE A 16 4.75 6.32 -10.08
CA PHE A 16 4.59 4.85 -10.26
C PHE A 16 5.61 4.20 -11.22
N CYS A 17 6.26 4.97 -12.10
CA CYS A 17 7.25 4.46 -13.06
C CYS A 17 8.63 4.14 -12.45
N ARG A 18 8.82 4.27 -11.13
CA ARG A 18 9.97 3.63 -10.49
C ARG A 18 9.66 2.13 -10.43
N ALA A 19 9.87 1.46 -11.56
CA ALA A 19 9.91 0.02 -11.61
C ALA A 19 11.04 -0.41 -10.66
N GLU A 20 10.65 -0.82 -9.45
CA GLU A 20 11.44 -1.85 -8.77
C GLU A 20 11.63 -2.95 -9.82
N ILE A 21 12.89 -3.29 -10.08
CA ILE A 21 13.31 -4.09 -11.24
C ILE A 21 12.40 -5.32 -11.35
N ASN A 22 11.79 -5.51 -12.52
CA ASN A 22 10.85 -6.60 -12.84
C ASN A 22 9.44 -6.55 -12.23
N ILE A 23 8.89 -5.37 -11.90
CA ILE A 23 7.45 -5.21 -11.60
C ILE A 23 6.73 -4.50 -12.75
N LYS A 24 5.62 -5.09 -13.21
CA LYS A 24 4.76 -4.57 -14.29
C LYS A 24 4.12 -3.22 -13.93
N PRO A 25 3.65 -2.46 -14.94
CA PRO A 25 2.78 -1.31 -14.74
C PRO A 25 1.59 -1.61 -13.81
N TRP A 26 1.15 -0.60 -13.07
CA TRP A 26 0.15 -0.79 -12.02
C TRP A 26 -1.21 -1.28 -12.54
N GLU A 27 -1.69 -0.76 -13.67
CA GLU A 27 -2.97 -1.17 -14.27
C GLU A 27 -2.94 -2.64 -14.69
N GLU A 28 -1.87 -3.06 -15.40
CA GLU A 28 -1.70 -4.44 -15.82
C GLU A 28 -1.62 -5.39 -14.63
N LEU A 29 -0.86 -5.00 -13.61
CA LEU A 29 -0.72 -5.79 -12.41
C LEU A 29 -2.06 -5.91 -11.65
N LEU A 30 -2.87 -4.86 -11.62
CA LEU A 30 -4.18 -4.91 -10.98
C LEU A 30 -5.14 -5.87 -11.68
N GLU A 31 -5.14 -5.91 -13.01
CA GLU A 31 -5.94 -6.88 -13.75
C GLU A 31 -5.44 -8.32 -13.51
N GLU A 32 -4.11 -8.55 -13.46
CA GLU A 32 -3.56 -9.86 -13.08
C GLU A 32 -3.96 -10.29 -11.66
N ILE A 33 -3.93 -9.37 -10.69
CA ILE A 33 -4.34 -9.62 -9.30
C ILE A 33 -5.85 -9.89 -9.20
N LYS A 34 -6.65 -9.27 -10.06
CA LYS A 34 -8.10 -9.49 -10.13
C LYS A 34 -8.46 -10.83 -10.75
N GLU A 35 -7.73 -11.23 -11.78
CA GLU A 35 -7.86 -12.53 -12.42
C GLU A 35 -7.24 -13.67 -11.61
N ASP A 36 -6.47 -13.36 -10.55
CA ASP A 36 -5.82 -14.34 -9.68
C ASP A 36 -6.84 -15.18 -8.89
N LYS A 37 -7.36 -16.20 -9.57
CA LYS A 37 -8.14 -17.32 -9.03
C LYS A 37 -7.24 -18.49 -8.62
N ARG A 38 -5.91 -18.32 -8.54
CA ARG A 38 -4.97 -19.45 -8.39
C ARG A 38 -5.23 -20.29 -7.15
N GLN A 39 -5.84 -19.71 -6.11
CA GLN A 39 -6.17 -20.45 -4.89
C GLN A 39 -7.35 -19.82 -4.13
N ARG A 40 -8.31 -20.64 -3.69
CA ARG A 40 -9.39 -20.17 -2.81
C ARG A 40 -8.82 -19.87 -1.43
N TRP A 41 -9.47 -18.97 -0.70
CA TRP A 41 -9.06 -18.58 0.65
C TRP A 41 -8.88 -19.78 1.60
N ILE A 42 -9.82 -20.72 1.53
CA ILE A 42 -9.85 -21.92 2.38
C ILE A 42 -8.59 -22.75 2.17
N ASP A 43 -8.10 -22.83 0.92
CA ASP A 43 -6.96 -23.64 0.53
C ASP A 43 -5.62 -22.97 0.91
N LYS A 44 -5.62 -21.68 1.32
CA LYS A 44 -4.41 -20.96 1.74
C LYS A 44 -3.97 -21.40 3.14
N ALA A 45 -2.66 -21.51 3.32
CA ALA A 45 -1.99 -21.79 4.57
C ALA A 45 -2.32 -20.72 5.63
N ALA A 46 -2.75 -21.18 6.80
CA ALA A 46 -3.24 -20.35 7.90
C ALA A 46 -2.11 -19.69 8.73
N TYR A 47 -1.02 -19.29 8.06
CA TYR A 47 0.17 -18.69 8.68
C TYR A 47 0.40 -17.27 8.16
N ALA A 48 1.11 -16.47 8.96
CA ALA A 48 1.63 -15.19 8.52
C ALA A 48 2.98 -15.36 7.81
N PHE A 49 3.15 -14.61 6.72
CA PHE A 49 4.37 -14.63 5.94
C PHE A 49 4.97 -13.22 5.80
N TRP A 50 6.30 -13.12 5.89
CA TRP A 50 7.05 -11.91 5.57
C TRP A 50 8.25 -12.24 4.70
N ARG A 51 8.60 -11.35 3.76
CA ARG A 51 9.82 -11.46 2.95
C ARG A 51 10.33 -10.07 2.64
N GLY A 52 11.60 -9.83 2.90
CA GLY A 52 12.28 -8.57 2.62
C GLY A 52 13.71 -8.59 3.17
N ASN A 53 14.44 -7.50 2.95
CA ASN A 53 15.77 -7.35 3.54
C ASN A 53 15.64 -6.97 5.04
N PRO A 54 16.11 -7.81 5.98
CA PRO A 54 15.98 -7.54 7.41
C PRO A 54 16.92 -6.43 7.92
N ARG A 55 17.96 -6.07 7.16
CA ARG A 55 18.96 -5.08 7.59
C ARG A 55 18.51 -3.63 7.45
N THR A 56 17.33 -3.37 6.87
CA THR A 56 16.88 -2.01 6.55
C THR A 56 16.20 -1.30 7.71
N SER A 57 15.78 -2.01 8.76
CA SER A 57 15.17 -1.42 9.97
C SER A 57 15.27 -2.38 11.15
N ALA A 58 15.32 -1.83 12.37
CA ALA A 58 15.32 -2.63 13.60
C ALA A 58 14.05 -3.50 13.71
N SER A 59 12.88 -2.95 13.35
CA SER A 59 11.61 -3.67 13.37
C SER A 59 11.62 -4.91 12.47
N ARG A 60 12.25 -4.84 11.27
CA ARG A 60 12.44 -6.02 10.41
C ARG A 60 13.41 -7.04 10.98
N MET A 61 14.46 -6.59 11.67
CA MET A 61 15.40 -7.48 12.33
C MET A 61 14.75 -8.23 13.50
N GLU A 62 13.86 -7.57 14.24
CA GLU A 62 13.07 -8.19 15.30
C GLU A 62 12.10 -9.26 14.76
N LEU A 63 11.47 -9.03 13.60
CA LEU A 63 10.63 -10.05 12.95
C LEU A 63 11.37 -11.36 12.65
N MET A 64 12.68 -11.30 12.40
CA MET A 64 13.49 -12.51 12.19
C MET A 64 13.68 -13.34 13.46
N ARG A 65 13.45 -12.76 14.63
CA ARG A 65 13.52 -13.45 15.93
C ARG A 65 12.21 -14.15 16.30
N CYS A 66 11.13 -13.90 15.55
CA CYS A 66 9.87 -14.60 15.75
C CYS A 66 10.06 -16.09 15.44
N ASN A 67 9.88 -16.93 16.46
CA ASN A 67 10.04 -18.37 16.29
C ASN A 67 8.80 -18.94 15.59
N VAL A 68 8.89 -19.10 14.27
CA VAL A 68 7.82 -19.61 13.40
C VAL A 68 7.86 -21.13 13.39
N SER A 69 6.71 -21.80 13.54
CA SER A 69 6.57 -23.25 13.40
C SER A 69 7.36 -23.79 12.19
N HIS A 70 8.19 -24.79 12.43
CA HIS A 70 9.21 -25.39 11.55
C HIS A 70 8.71 -26.04 10.23
N LYS A 71 7.61 -25.60 9.61
CA LYS A 71 7.29 -26.03 8.24
C LYS A 71 8.03 -25.17 7.22
N ARG A 72 9.35 -25.35 7.17
CA ARG A 72 10.19 -24.99 6.01
C ARG A 72 9.88 -26.00 4.91
N ASN A 73 8.98 -25.67 4.00
CA ASN A 73 8.91 -26.31 2.69
C ASN A 73 8.32 -25.31 1.69
N GLY A 74 9.18 -24.49 1.06
CA GLY A 74 8.94 -23.88 -0.26
C GLY A 74 7.61 -23.16 -0.53
N VAL A 75 6.86 -22.68 0.49
CA VAL A 75 5.52 -22.17 0.23
C VAL A 75 5.60 -20.75 -0.34
N LEU A 76 5.26 -20.66 -1.63
CA LEU A 76 5.21 -19.45 -2.45
C LEU A 76 4.50 -18.30 -1.73
N ALA A 77 4.92 -17.05 -1.99
CA ALA A 77 4.37 -15.85 -1.37
C ALA A 77 2.82 -15.71 -1.45
N PHE A 78 2.17 -16.46 -2.36
CA PHE A 78 0.73 -16.40 -2.63
C PHE A 78 -0.15 -17.40 -1.89
N THR A 79 0.45 -18.29 -1.12
CA THR A 79 -0.23 -19.42 -0.49
C THR A 79 -0.66 -19.17 0.95
N ASN A 80 -0.26 -18.06 1.56
CA ASN A 80 -0.54 -17.75 2.96
C ASN A 80 -1.79 -16.88 3.08
N ARG A 81 -2.56 -17.03 4.17
CA ARG A 81 -3.74 -16.19 4.45
C ARG A 81 -3.36 -14.77 4.90
N TYR A 82 -2.24 -14.63 5.61
CA TYR A 82 -1.83 -13.37 6.22
C TYR A 82 -0.47 -12.91 5.67
N LYS A 83 -0.38 -11.62 5.35
CA LYS A 83 0.86 -10.98 4.92
C LYS A 83 1.26 -9.85 5.85
N ILE A 84 2.49 -9.90 6.36
CA ILE A 84 3.01 -8.83 7.22
C ILE A 84 3.57 -7.71 6.35
N TYR A 85 3.17 -6.48 6.67
CA TYR A 85 3.81 -5.26 6.20
C TYR A 85 4.60 -4.62 7.34
N VAL A 86 5.81 -4.18 7.02
CA VAL A 86 6.72 -3.50 7.97
C VAL A 86 7.63 -2.53 7.22
N GLU A 87 7.83 -1.36 7.81
CA GLU A 87 8.67 -0.31 7.24
C GLU A 87 10.16 -0.70 7.20
N GLY A 88 10.89 -0.07 6.28
CA GLY A 88 12.34 -0.22 6.14
C GLY A 88 13.03 1.06 6.57
N ILE A 89 13.94 1.56 5.73
CA ILE A 89 14.52 2.90 5.90
C ILE A 89 13.42 3.99 5.84
N GLY A 90 12.40 3.76 5.02
CA GLY A 90 11.19 4.57 4.86
C GLY A 90 9.95 3.69 4.70
N TRP A 91 8.90 4.26 4.10
CA TRP A 91 7.75 3.47 3.63
C TRP A 91 8.20 2.42 2.60
N SER A 92 7.49 1.30 2.53
CA SER A 92 7.81 0.23 1.59
C SER A 92 6.77 0.14 0.49
N MET A 93 7.21 0.03 -0.77
CA MET A 93 6.32 -0.14 -1.92
C MET A 93 5.47 -1.41 -1.85
N SER A 94 5.83 -2.36 -0.98
CA SER A 94 5.08 -3.59 -0.75
C SER A 94 3.68 -3.36 -0.17
N GLU A 95 3.41 -2.21 0.47
CA GLU A 95 2.11 -1.91 1.09
C GLU A 95 0.95 -2.06 0.10
N LYS A 96 1.07 -1.42 -1.07
CA LYS A 96 0.02 -1.48 -2.10
C LYS A 96 -0.14 -2.88 -2.69
N TYR A 97 0.96 -3.61 -2.88
CA TYR A 97 0.92 -4.97 -3.44
C TYR A 97 0.33 -5.96 -2.45
N ILE A 98 0.66 -5.84 -1.16
CA ILE A 98 0.09 -6.69 -0.10
C ILE A 98 -1.41 -6.43 0.04
N THR A 99 -1.81 -5.15 0.04
CA THR A 99 -3.22 -4.76 0.19
C THR A 99 -4.06 -5.14 -1.04
N ALA A 100 -3.47 -5.10 -2.24
CA ALA A 100 -4.17 -5.48 -3.48
C ALA A 100 -4.48 -6.98 -3.55
N CYS A 101 -3.56 -7.80 -3.06
CA CYS A 101 -3.64 -9.26 -3.17
C CYS A 101 -4.68 -9.87 -2.21
N ASN A 102 -5.00 -11.15 -2.44
CA ASN A 102 -6.00 -11.91 -1.69
C ASN A 102 -5.48 -12.40 -0.31
N PHE A 103 -4.99 -11.48 0.54
CA PHE A 103 -4.46 -11.72 1.89
C PHE A 103 -5.06 -10.74 2.90
N VAL A 104 -5.06 -11.10 4.17
CA VAL A 104 -5.20 -10.11 5.25
C VAL A 104 -3.84 -9.45 5.47
N MET A 105 -3.79 -8.12 5.35
CA MET A 105 -2.59 -7.36 5.66
C MET A 105 -2.46 -7.19 7.19
N LEU A 106 -1.37 -7.70 7.75
CA LEU A 106 -0.93 -7.42 9.12
C LEU A 106 0.00 -6.21 9.08
N LEU A 107 -0.51 -5.03 9.42
CA LEU A 107 0.20 -3.75 9.31
C LEU A 107 0.94 -3.44 10.61
N VAL A 108 2.24 -3.68 10.66
CA VAL A 108 3.10 -3.21 11.77
C VAL A 108 3.05 -1.69 11.79
N LYS A 109 2.75 -1.12 12.96
CA LYS A 109 2.63 0.34 13.16
C LYS A 109 3.76 1.08 12.44
N THR A 110 3.38 1.95 11.51
CA THR A 110 4.31 2.69 10.66
C THR A 110 4.52 4.10 11.17
N ARG A 111 5.69 4.67 10.88
CA ARG A 111 6.01 6.10 11.03
C ARG A 111 5.87 6.84 9.71
N TYR A 112 6.09 6.13 8.61
CA TYR A 112 6.00 6.66 7.26
C TYR A 112 4.62 6.42 6.66
N TYR A 113 4.17 7.36 5.84
CA TYR A 113 2.90 7.30 5.12
C TYR A 113 3.16 7.39 3.62
N ALA A 114 2.61 6.46 2.85
CA ALA A 114 2.38 6.69 1.44
C ALA A 114 1.16 7.62 1.25
N PHE A 115 1.02 8.22 0.07
CA PHE A 115 -0.08 9.16 -0.21
C PHE A 115 -1.47 8.54 0.02
N PHE A 116 -1.63 7.23 -0.20
CA PHE A 116 -2.88 6.50 0.01
C PHE A 116 -3.02 5.93 1.44
N SER A 117 -1.94 5.80 2.21
CA SER A 117 -1.97 5.13 3.53
C SER A 117 -2.94 5.81 4.51
N ARG A 118 -3.21 7.12 4.34
CA ARG A 118 -4.18 7.85 5.16
C ARG A 118 -5.63 7.41 4.91
N GLY A 119 -5.94 6.94 3.71
CA GLY A 119 -7.24 6.39 3.35
C GLY A 119 -7.51 5.00 3.96
N LEU A 120 -6.46 4.28 4.39
CA LEU A 120 -6.62 2.98 5.02
C LEU A 120 -7.27 3.10 6.41
N GLN A 121 -8.21 2.20 6.67
CA GLN A 121 -8.90 2.06 7.95
C GLN A 121 -8.78 0.61 8.45
N MET A 122 -9.15 0.37 9.71
CA MET A 122 -9.03 -0.94 10.37
C MET A 122 -9.83 -2.08 9.72
N HIS A 123 -10.81 -1.77 8.87
CA HIS A 123 -11.47 -2.79 8.07
C HIS A 123 -10.68 -3.16 6.81
N HIS A 124 -9.62 -2.44 6.45
CA HIS A 124 -8.73 -2.77 5.32
C HIS A 124 -7.52 -3.62 5.74
N TYR A 125 -7.18 -3.67 7.02
CA TYR A 125 -5.99 -4.35 7.53
C TYR A 125 -6.11 -4.64 9.04
N TRP A 126 -5.30 -5.55 9.55
CA TRP A 126 -5.15 -5.79 10.99
C TRP A 126 -3.90 -5.06 11.53
N PRO A 127 -4.00 -4.20 12.56
CA PRO A 127 -2.84 -3.51 13.09
C PRO A 127 -1.97 -4.45 13.91
N ILE A 128 -0.65 -4.30 13.81
CA ILE A 128 0.30 -4.99 14.68
C ILE A 128 1.03 -3.93 15.50
N ASN A 129 1.03 -4.13 16.82
CA ASN A 129 1.73 -3.26 17.73
C ASN A 129 3.25 -3.35 17.53
N ASP A 130 3.91 -2.22 17.29
CA ASP A 130 5.37 -2.13 17.17
C ASP A 130 6.06 -1.92 18.53
N GLN A 131 5.30 -1.55 19.58
CA GLN A 131 5.80 -1.37 20.94
C GLN A 131 5.69 -2.69 21.73
N GLY A 132 6.81 -3.40 21.87
CA GLY A 132 6.90 -4.66 22.61
C GLY A 132 7.14 -5.87 21.71
N ASP A 133 6.63 -7.03 22.14
CA ASP A 133 6.81 -8.30 21.42
C ASP A 133 5.88 -8.40 20.20
N LYS A 134 6.40 -7.95 19.04
CA LYS A 134 5.72 -8.06 17.74
C LYS A 134 5.32 -9.49 17.38
N CYS A 135 6.12 -10.48 17.78
CA CYS A 135 5.86 -11.88 17.46
C CYS A 135 4.60 -12.38 18.17
N ARG A 136 4.43 -11.95 19.42
CA ARG A 136 3.22 -12.20 20.21
C ARG A 136 1.97 -11.59 19.57
N SER A 137 2.05 -10.33 19.13
CA SER A 137 0.91 -9.67 18.45
C SER A 137 0.58 -10.32 17.11
N ILE A 138 1.59 -10.71 16.32
CA ILE A 138 1.37 -11.45 15.06
C ILE A 138 0.73 -12.81 15.34
N LYS A 139 1.19 -13.53 16.36
CA LYS A 139 0.63 -14.83 16.74
C LYS A 139 -0.84 -14.69 17.12
N PHE A 140 -1.17 -13.70 17.97
CA PHE A 140 -2.55 -13.39 18.33
C PHE A 140 -3.42 -13.08 17.10
N ALA A 141 -2.96 -12.19 16.21
CA ALA A 141 -3.70 -11.82 15.01
C ALA A 141 -4.01 -13.02 14.09
N VAL A 142 -3.04 -13.92 13.92
CA VAL A 142 -3.21 -15.15 13.12
C VAL A 142 -4.18 -16.12 13.78
N GLU A 143 -4.04 -16.37 15.09
CA GLU A 143 -4.94 -17.27 15.84
C GLU A 143 -6.37 -16.73 15.89
N TRP A 144 -6.53 -15.41 16.07
CA TRP A 144 -7.82 -14.75 15.99
C TRP A 144 -8.43 -14.88 14.59
N GLY A 145 -7.69 -14.55 13.53
CA GLY A 145 -8.22 -14.62 12.17
C GLY A 145 -8.57 -16.05 11.73
N ASN A 146 -7.86 -17.05 12.25
CA ASN A 146 -8.15 -18.46 11.98
C ASN A 146 -9.39 -18.96 12.73
N SER A 147 -9.75 -18.36 13.86
CA SER A 147 -11.00 -18.64 14.59
C SER A 147 -12.18 -17.78 14.13
N HIS A 148 -11.91 -16.67 13.44
CA HIS A 148 -12.89 -15.70 12.91
C HIS A 148 -12.74 -15.59 11.39
N GLU A 149 -12.94 -16.71 10.70
CA GLU A 149 -12.61 -16.81 9.27
C GLU A 149 -13.45 -15.84 8.41
N GLN A 150 -14.70 -15.58 8.78
CA GLN A 150 -15.59 -14.69 8.03
C GLN A 150 -15.11 -13.24 8.14
N GLU A 151 -14.80 -12.79 9.34
CA GLU A 151 -14.29 -11.45 9.63
C GLU A 151 -12.92 -11.24 8.98
N ALA A 152 -12.02 -12.23 9.03
CA ALA A 152 -10.75 -12.19 8.33
C ALA A 152 -10.95 -12.07 6.81
N GLN A 153 -11.92 -12.77 6.25
CA GLN A 153 -12.26 -12.67 4.82
C GLN A 153 -12.81 -11.29 4.44
N ASP A 154 -13.60 -10.67 5.32
CA ASP A 154 -14.19 -9.35 5.10
C ASP A 154 -13.12 -8.26 5.15
N ILE A 155 -12.18 -8.33 6.10
CA ILE A 155 -11.01 -7.43 6.16
C ILE A 155 -10.20 -7.51 4.86
N ARG A 156 -9.90 -8.73 4.41
CA ARG A 156 -9.19 -8.99 3.15
C ARG A 156 -9.92 -8.39 1.95
N LYS A 157 -11.23 -8.63 1.83
CA LYS A 157 -12.03 -8.12 0.70
C LYS A 157 -12.05 -6.61 0.70
N ALA A 158 -12.26 -5.99 1.86
CA ALA A 158 -12.29 -4.54 1.98
C ALA A 158 -10.93 -3.91 1.63
N GLY A 159 -9.81 -4.49 2.05
CA GLY A 159 -8.48 -4.03 1.65
C GLY A 159 -8.25 -4.13 0.13
N SER A 160 -8.56 -5.27 -0.48
CA SER A 160 -8.41 -5.46 -1.92
C SER A 160 -9.33 -4.53 -2.73
N ASN A 161 -10.58 -4.33 -2.26
CA ASN A 161 -11.53 -3.42 -2.89
C ASN A 161 -11.06 -1.96 -2.81
N PHE A 162 -10.54 -1.50 -1.66
CA PHE A 162 -9.96 -0.16 -1.54
C PHE A 162 -8.88 0.08 -2.61
N ILE A 163 -8.00 -0.90 -2.83
CA ILE A 163 -6.96 -0.76 -3.86
C ILE A 163 -7.57 -0.73 -5.28
N ARG A 164 -8.54 -1.59 -5.55
CA ARG A 164 -9.19 -1.70 -6.86
C ARG A 164 -10.05 -0.50 -7.20
N GLU A 165 -10.71 0.10 -6.22
CA GLU A 165 -11.72 1.14 -6.39
C GLU A 165 -11.12 2.53 -6.19
N ASP A 166 -10.36 2.71 -5.11
CA ASP A 166 -9.84 4.02 -4.69
C ASP A 166 -8.40 4.28 -5.17
N LEU A 167 -7.58 3.23 -5.39
CA LEU A 167 -6.19 3.36 -5.86
C LEU A 167 -5.99 3.05 -7.36
N LYS A 168 -6.96 3.45 -8.19
CA LYS A 168 -6.86 3.41 -9.65
C LYS A 168 -5.93 4.49 -10.19
N MET A 169 -5.31 4.24 -11.34
CA MET A 169 -4.41 5.22 -11.95
C MET A 169 -5.08 6.57 -12.25
N ASP A 170 -6.36 6.57 -12.64
CA ASP A 170 -7.11 7.83 -12.81
C ASP A 170 -7.12 8.68 -11.53
N HIS A 171 -7.41 8.08 -10.38
CA HIS A 171 -7.38 8.77 -9.08
C HIS A 171 -5.95 9.19 -8.69
N VAL A 172 -4.94 8.37 -8.99
CA VAL A 172 -3.53 8.72 -8.75
C VAL A 172 -3.15 9.96 -9.55
N TYR A 173 -3.51 10.01 -10.83
CA TYR A 173 -3.24 11.17 -11.68
C TYR A 173 -4.00 12.41 -11.25
N ASP A 174 -5.27 12.27 -10.86
CA ASP A 174 -6.08 13.39 -10.35
C ASP A 174 -5.52 13.93 -9.03
N TYR A 175 -5.11 13.06 -8.11
CA TYR A 175 -4.42 13.44 -6.87
C TYR A 175 -3.12 14.20 -7.15
N MET A 176 -2.26 13.67 -8.02
CA MET A 176 -1.00 14.33 -8.39
C MET A 176 -1.26 15.69 -9.03
N PHE A 177 -2.16 15.75 -10.01
CA PHE A 177 -2.50 17.00 -10.69
C PHE A 177 -3.03 18.04 -9.71
N HIS A 178 -3.88 17.64 -8.76
CA HIS A 178 -4.38 18.54 -7.73
C HIS A 178 -3.24 19.08 -6.84
N VAL A 179 -2.40 18.20 -6.28
CA VAL A 179 -1.29 18.62 -5.40
C VAL A 179 -0.41 19.67 -6.08
N LEU A 180 -0.07 19.42 -7.35
CA LEU A 180 0.80 20.31 -8.12
C LEU A 180 0.10 21.61 -8.53
N SER A 181 -1.20 21.55 -8.82
CA SER A 181 -2.01 22.73 -9.13
C SER A 181 -2.20 23.62 -7.91
N GLU A 182 -2.48 23.06 -6.74
CA GLU A 182 -2.59 23.82 -5.50
C GLU A 182 -1.23 24.40 -5.07
N TYR A 183 -0.16 23.62 -5.19
CA TYR A 183 1.19 24.10 -4.91
C TYR A 183 1.59 25.27 -5.82
N ALA A 184 1.25 25.21 -7.12
CA ALA A 184 1.55 26.28 -8.07
C ALA A 184 0.88 27.62 -7.68
N LYS A 185 -0.28 27.60 -7.01
CA LYS A 185 -0.94 28.82 -6.52
C LYS A 185 -0.17 29.51 -5.39
N LEU A 186 0.70 28.78 -4.68
CA LEU A 186 1.51 29.30 -3.58
C LEU A 186 2.79 30.01 -4.08
N LEU A 187 3.11 29.89 -5.37
CA LEU A 187 4.30 30.51 -5.95
C LEU A 187 4.18 32.03 -5.90
N ARG A 188 5.17 32.68 -5.28
CA ARG A 188 5.27 34.15 -5.17
C ARG A 188 6.07 34.78 -6.31
N TYR A 189 6.42 34.00 -7.33
CA TYR A 189 7.21 34.43 -8.48
C TYR A 189 6.71 33.74 -9.74
N LYS A 190 7.04 34.30 -10.90
CA LYS A 190 6.77 33.67 -12.20
C LYS A 190 7.92 32.73 -12.55
N PRO A 191 7.69 31.41 -12.67
CA PRO A 191 8.75 30.48 -13.05
C PRO A 191 9.32 30.80 -14.44
N THR A 192 10.63 30.71 -14.57
CA THR A 192 11.36 30.82 -15.84
C THR A 192 12.18 29.55 -16.06
N ILE A 193 12.48 29.23 -17.33
CA ILE A 193 13.29 28.06 -17.67
C ILE A 193 14.77 28.41 -17.44
N PRO A 194 15.50 27.69 -16.58
CA PRO A 194 16.94 27.90 -16.40
C PRO A 194 17.73 27.57 -17.67
N GLU A 195 18.83 28.29 -17.96
CA GLU A 195 19.64 28.09 -19.17
C GLU A 195 20.17 26.66 -19.36
N ARG A 196 20.44 25.95 -18.25
CA ARG A 196 20.94 24.57 -18.25
C ARG A 196 19.85 23.51 -18.11
N ALA A 197 18.58 23.91 -18.21
CA ALA A 197 17.48 22.96 -18.11
C ALA A 197 17.46 22.06 -19.36
N LEU A 198 17.48 20.75 -19.12
CA LEU A 198 17.27 19.76 -20.17
C LEU A 198 15.80 19.40 -20.25
N GLU A 199 15.21 19.50 -21.44
CA GLU A 199 13.84 19.02 -21.64
C GLU A 199 13.77 17.50 -21.50
N ILE A 200 12.84 17.02 -20.66
CA ILE A 200 12.62 15.59 -20.47
C ILE A 200 11.36 15.17 -21.24
N SER A 201 11.50 14.59 -22.42
CA SER A 201 10.40 14.02 -23.23
C SER A 201 10.22 12.52 -22.99
N SER A 202 9.12 11.92 -23.48
CA SER A 202 8.92 10.46 -23.39
C SER A 202 10.10 9.70 -24.01
N GLU A 203 10.59 10.22 -25.13
CA GLU A 203 11.68 9.68 -25.92
C GLU A 203 12.99 9.77 -25.15
N THR A 204 13.32 10.93 -24.56
CA THR A 204 14.57 11.07 -23.80
C THR A 204 14.57 10.26 -22.49
N LEU A 205 13.40 9.96 -21.92
CA LEU A 205 13.27 9.14 -20.71
C LEU A 205 13.33 7.63 -21.01
N CYS A 206 12.73 7.19 -22.13
CA CYS A 206 12.59 5.76 -22.46
C CYS A 206 13.72 5.24 -23.36
N CYS A 207 14.31 6.07 -24.23
CA CYS A 207 15.32 5.65 -25.20
C CYS A 207 16.60 5.04 -24.57
N PRO A 208 17.11 5.50 -23.42
CA PRO A 208 18.29 4.90 -22.80
C PRO A 208 18.03 3.53 -22.15
N ARG A 209 16.79 3.05 -22.16
CA ARG A 209 16.36 1.85 -21.42
C ARG A 209 16.35 0.67 -22.37
N VAL A 210 16.74 -0.50 -21.86
CA VAL A 210 16.85 -1.75 -22.65
C VAL A 210 16.08 -2.86 -21.94
N GLY A 211 15.63 -3.86 -22.69
CA GLY A 211 14.95 -5.04 -22.18
C GLY A 211 13.61 -4.70 -21.50
N VAL A 212 13.28 -5.45 -20.45
CA VAL A 212 11.99 -5.38 -19.74
C VAL A 212 11.67 -3.97 -19.22
N HIS A 213 12.68 -3.20 -18.83
CA HIS A 213 12.48 -1.82 -18.40
C HIS A 213 11.92 -0.92 -19.51
N LYS A 214 12.40 -1.09 -20.75
CA LYS A 214 11.88 -0.34 -21.89
C LYS A 214 10.43 -0.77 -22.15
N THR A 215 10.16 -2.07 -22.14
CA THR A 215 8.81 -2.63 -22.34
C THR A 215 7.82 -2.05 -21.34
N PHE A 216 8.10 -2.15 -20.03
CA PHE A 216 7.19 -1.64 -18.99
C PHE A 216 7.02 -0.11 -19.04
N MET A 217 8.06 0.64 -19.41
CA MET A 217 7.93 2.09 -19.61
C MET A 217 7.04 2.43 -20.80
N MET A 218 7.16 1.71 -21.91
CA MET A 218 6.33 1.92 -23.10
C MET A 218 4.88 1.50 -22.85
N GLU A 219 4.65 0.40 -22.15
CA GLU A 219 3.33 -0.11 -21.75
C GLU A 219 2.60 0.85 -20.79
N SER A 220 3.33 1.48 -19.86
CA SER A 220 2.78 2.48 -18.95
C SER A 220 2.58 3.87 -19.58
N MET A 221 2.86 4.06 -20.87
CA MET A 221 2.65 5.34 -21.53
C MET A 221 1.15 5.62 -21.72
N VAL A 222 0.71 6.74 -21.15
CA VAL A 222 -0.64 7.28 -21.43
C VAL A 222 -0.71 7.74 -22.90
N LYS A 223 -1.62 7.13 -23.66
CA LYS A 223 -1.79 7.33 -25.12
C LYS A 223 -2.26 8.74 -25.50
N GLY A 224 -2.87 9.48 -24.58
CA GLY A 224 -3.31 10.84 -24.82
C GLY A 224 -4.04 11.48 -23.63
N PRO A 225 -4.32 12.79 -23.70
CA PRO A 225 -5.17 13.45 -22.72
C PRO A 225 -6.59 12.89 -22.78
N THR A 226 -7.25 12.79 -21.62
CA THR A 226 -8.69 12.50 -21.57
C THR A 226 -9.48 13.76 -21.94
N ASN A 227 -10.61 13.57 -22.62
CA ASN A 227 -11.59 14.64 -22.89
C ASN A 227 -12.51 14.91 -21.69
N VAL A 228 -12.44 14.07 -20.64
CA VAL A 228 -13.21 14.23 -19.41
C VAL A 228 -12.52 15.26 -18.52
N SER A 229 -13.29 16.17 -17.91
CA SER A 229 -12.74 17.09 -16.91
C SER A 229 -12.11 16.29 -15.76
N PRO A 230 -10.98 16.73 -15.17
CA PRO A 230 -10.44 16.11 -13.97
C PRO A 230 -11.52 15.99 -12.91
N TYR A 231 -11.53 14.86 -12.18
CA TYR A 231 -12.47 14.72 -11.07
C TYR A 231 -12.24 15.85 -10.07
N ASN A 232 -13.31 16.54 -9.69
CA ASN A 232 -13.23 17.51 -8.61
C ASN A 232 -13.01 16.71 -7.33
N MET A 233 -11.77 16.67 -6.85
CA MET A 233 -11.48 16.02 -5.59
C MET A 233 -12.39 16.60 -4.50
N PRO A 234 -12.90 15.74 -3.60
CA PRO A 234 -13.77 16.19 -2.53
C PRO A 234 -13.06 17.26 -1.71
N PRO A 235 -13.83 18.21 -1.14
CA PRO A 235 -13.25 19.21 -0.25
C PRO A 235 -12.51 18.53 0.92
N PRO A 236 -11.51 19.20 1.51
CA PRO A 236 -10.88 18.68 2.71
C PRO A 236 -11.92 18.47 3.80
N TYR A 237 -11.69 17.46 4.66
CA TYR A 237 -12.51 17.26 5.85
C TYR A 237 -12.53 18.54 6.68
N ASP A 238 -13.72 18.89 7.18
CA ASP A 238 -13.80 19.86 8.26
C ASP A 238 -13.11 19.31 9.53
N ALA A 239 -12.82 20.21 10.47
CA ALA A 239 -12.05 19.87 11.67
C ALA A 239 -12.73 18.77 12.52
N LEU A 240 -14.07 18.77 12.60
CA LEU A 240 -14.83 17.81 13.40
C LEU A 240 -14.85 16.44 12.73
N ALA A 241 -15.10 16.39 11.43
CA ALA A 241 -15.06 15.16 10.64
C ALA A 241 -13.65 14.53 10.66
N PHE A 242 -12.61 15.36 10.56
CA PHE A 242 -11.23 14.89 10.64
C PHE A 242 -10.90 14.34 12.04
N GLN A 243 -11.30 15.04 13.10
CA GLN A 243 -11.10 14.56 14.47
C GLN A 243 -11.84 13.24 14.72
N ALA A 244 -13.10 13.13 14.31
CA ALA A 244 -13.89 11.90 14.43
C ALA A 244 -13.22 10.72 13.69
N LEU A 245 -12.61 10.96 12.53
CA LEU A 245 -11.85 9.94 11.80
C LEU A 245 -10.63 9.47 12.59
N LEU A 246 -9.88 10.40 13.21
CA LEU A 246 -8.72 10.07 14.04
C LEU A 246 -9.12 9.28 15.29
N GLU A 247 -10.18 9.71 15.97
CA GLU A 247 -10.72 9.03 17.14
C GLU A 247 -11.21 7.63 16.80
N ARG A 248 -11.93 7.46 15.69
CA ARG A 248 -12.36 6.13 15.22
C ARG A 248 -11.17 5.20 15.00
N LYS A 249 -10.09 5.68 14.39
CA LYS A 249 -8.86 4.90 14.20
C LYS A 249 -8.20 4.55 15.53
N ALA A 250 -8.08 5.52 16.45
CA ALA A 250 -7.48 5.31 17.76
C ALA A 250 -8.27 4.31 18.61
N ASN A 251 -9.60 4.42 18.62
CA ASN A 251 -10.50 3.55 19.35
C ASN A 251 -10.41 2.10 18.85
N ALA A 252 -10.38 1.89 17.54
CA ALA A 252 -10.24 0.56 16.97
C ALA A 252 -8.88 -0.09 17.30
N ILE A 253 -7.78 0.69 17.30
CA ILE A 253 -6.48 0.21 17.78
C ILE A 253 -6.50 -0.11 19.28
N CYS A 254 -7.20 0.69 20.09
CA CYS A 254 -7.35 0.45 21.53
C CYS A 254 -8.14 -0.83 21.81
N GLN A 255 -9.22 -1.08 21.05
CA GLN A 255 -10.01 -2.30 21.15
C GLN A 255 -9.19 -3.56 20.81
N GLU A 256 -8.39 -3.51 19.73
CA GLU A 256 -7.53 -4.63 19.35
C GLU A 256 -6.51 -4.97 20.46
N LYS A 257 -5.87 -3.95 21.06
CA LYS A 257 -4.97 -4.15 22.22
C LYS A 257 -5.67 -4.78 23.42
N LEU A 258 -6.93 -4.41 23.68
CA LEU A 258 -7.71 -5.00 24.76
C LEU A 258 -8.04 -6.47 24.47
N TRP A 259 -8.35 -6.83 23.22
CA TRP A 259 -8.55 -8.22 22.82
C TRP A 259 -7.28 -9.03 22.96
N GLU A 260 -6.13 -8.51 22.50
CA GLU A 260 -4.84 -9.16 22.65
C GLU A 260 -4.52 -9.41 24.13
N LYS A 261 -4.67 -8.39 24.99
CA LYS A 261 -4.42 -8.52 26.43
C LYS A 261 -5.28 -9.62 27.05
N LYS A 262 -6.60 -9.61 26.82
CA LYS A 262 -7.53 -10.61 27.33
C LYS A 262 -7.21 -12.02 26.83
N TYR A 263 -6.86 -12.15 25.56
CA TYR A 263 -6.48 -13.43 24.96
C TYR A 263 -5.33 -14.07 25.72
N TRP A 264 -4.27 -13.31 25.98
CA TRP A 264 -3.11 -13.85 26.68
C TRP A 264 -3.34 -14.09 28.18
N GLU A 265 -4.12 -13.24 28.85
CA GLU A 265 -4.51 -13.47 30.25
C GLU A 265 -5.27 -14.79 30.41
N ASN A 266 -6.13 -15.13 29.45
CA ASN A 266 -6.85 -16.40 29.45
C ASN A 266 -5.92 -17.59 29.17
N GLN A 267 -4.96 -17.45 28.25
CA GLN A 267 -3.95 -18.49 28.00
C GLN A 267 -3.05 -18.76 29.21
N THR A 268 -2.71 -17.73 30.01
CA THR A 268 -1.94 -17.92 31.25
C THR A 268 -2.73 -18.55 32.39
N LYS A 269 -4.06 -18.52 32.34
CA LYS A 269 -4.92 -19.19 33.34
C LYS A 269 -5.20 -20.65 33.00
N ASN A 270 -5.06 -21.02 31.72
CA ASN A 270 -5.34 -22.36 31.20
C ASN A 270 -4.07 -23.23 31.04
N ASN A 271 -2.90 -22.69 31.37
CA ASN A 271 -1.60 -23.38 31.42
C ASN A 271 -1.11 -23.45 32.87
#